data_AF-A0A1H9W6V2-F1
#
_entry.id   AF-A0A1H9W6V2-F1
#
_cell.length_a   1.000
_cell.length_b   1.000
_cell.length_c   1.000
_cell.angle_alpha   90.00
_cell.angle_beta   90.00
_cell.angle_gamma   90.00
#
_symmetry.space_group_name_H-M   'P 1'
#
loop_
_entity.id
_entity.type
_entity.pdbx_description
1 polymer ?
#
loop_
_entity_poly.entity_id
_entity_poly.type
_entity_poly.pdbx_seq_one_letter_code
_entity_poly.pdbx_strand_id
1 'polypeptide(L)'
;MGQRMKHIGDGQRVTTSGFVQLISRYQAPNCEGCPMRGVCHKAAGNRIVEINHGLRKHKQAAKERLNTEQGIKYRKRRPADVEPVFAQLKHNHGFRRFLLKGLSKTEVEIGLLSIAHNLRKWKA
;
A
#
# COMPACT_ATOMS: atom_id res chain seq x y z
N MET A 1 30.08 -5.06 -4.42
CA MET A 1 29.96 -6.41 -5.02
C MET A 1 28.50 -6.74 -5.28
N GLY A 2 28.16 -7.03 -6.53
CA GLY A 2 26.81 -7.39 -6.96
C GLY A 2 26.85 -7.66 -8.47
N GLN A 3 26.14 -8.68 -8.94
CA GLN A 3 26.12 -9.00 -10.36
C GLN A 3 25.04 -8.22 -11.06
N ARG A 4 25.33 -7.70 -12.25
CA ARG A 4 24.33 -7.05 -13.10
C ARG A 4 23.32 -8.09 -13.56
N MET A 5 22.06 -7.93 -13.16
CA MET A 5 21.00 -8.84 -13.55
C MET A 5 20.64 -8.61 -15.03
N LYS A 6 20.48 -9.70 -15.78
CA LYS A 6 20.07 -9.68 -17.19
C LYS A 6 18.55 -9.74 -17.29
N HIS A 7 17.95 -9.00 -18.21
CA HIS A 7 16.53 -9.13 -18.51
C HIS A 7 16.31 -10.48 -19.20
N ILE A 8 15.37 -11.28 -18.68
CA ILE A 8 15.07 -12.62 -19.20
C ILE A 8 13.69 -12.68 -19.88
N GLY A 9 12.91 -11.60 -19.80
CA GLY A 9 11.60 -11.51 -20.44
C GLY A 9 10.59 -10.75 -19.60
N ASP A 10 9.46 -10.46 -20.23
CA ASP A 10 8.31 -9.82 -19.60
C ASP A 10 7.16 -10.82 -19.49
N GLY A 11 6.33 -10.65 -18.47
CA GLY A 11 5.15 -11.47 -18.22
C GLY A 11 3.98 -10.62 -17.77
N GLN A 12 2.79 -11.19 -17.89
CA GLN A 12 1.58 -10.60 -17.34
C GLN A 12 1.12 -11.37 -16.10
N ARG A 13 0.63 -10.64 -15.11
CA ARG A 13 0.03 -11.20 -13.90
C ARG A 13 -1.31 -10.53 -13.64
N VAL A 14 -2.33 -11.33 -13.42
CA VAL A 14 -3.65 -10.83 -13.01
C VAL A 14 -3.70 -10.79 -11.49
N THR A 15 -4.10 -9.66 -10.91
CA THR A 15 -4.33 -9.54 -9.47
C THR A 15 -5.64 -10.23 -9.07
N THR A 16 -5.82 -10.52 -7.78
CA THR A 16 -7.09 -11.03 -7.24
C THR A 16 -8.27 -10.12 -7.54
N SER A 17 -8.01 -8.82 -7.69
CA SER A 17 -8.99 -7.78 -8.08
C SER A 17 -9.21 -7.64 -9.58
N GLY A 18 -8.63 -8.51 -10.41
CA GLY A 18 -8.84 -8.56 -11.86
C GLY A 18 -7.97 -7.60 -12.68
N PHE A 19 -7.02 -6.89 -12.08
CA PHE A 19 -6.14 -5.98 -12.82
C PHE A 19 -4.96 -6.72 -13.43
N VAL A 20 -4.70 -6.46 -14.71
CA VAL A 20 -3.53 -6.99 -15.43
C VAL A 20 -2.31 -6.13 -15.11
N GLN A 21 -1.22 -6.78 -14.71
CA GLN A 21 0.07 -6.16 -14.39
C GLN A 21 1.15 -6.69 -15.34
N LEU A 22 1.87 -5.76 -15.98
CA LEU A 22 3.09 -6.08 -16.71
C LEU A 22 4.28 -6.17 -15.75
N ILE A 23 5.02 -7.27 -15.82
CA ILE A 23 6.15 -7.57 -14.95
C ILE A 23 7.36 -7.92 -15.80
N SER A 24 8.45 -7.18 -15.59
CA SER A 24 9.75 -7.51 -16.17
C SER A 24 10.55 -8.41 -15.24
N ARG A 25 11.09 -9.51 -15.76
CA ARG A 25 11.90 -10.47 -15.00
C ARG A 25 13.38 -10.26 -15.31
N TYR A 26 14.18 -10.24 -14.25
CA TYR A 26 15.64 -10.13 -14.34
C TYR A 26 16.29 -11.27 -13.57
N GLN A 27 17.37 -11.82 -14.08
CA GLN A 27 18.09 -12.93 -13.47
C GLN A 27 19.57 -12.60 -13.24
N ALA A 28 20.08 -13.03 -12.10
CA ALA A 28 21.51 -12.98 -11.83
C ALA A 28 22.28 -13.96 -12.75
N PRO A 29 23.43 -13.58 -13.32
CA PRO A 29 24.22 -14.46 -14.18
C PRO A 29 24.68 -15.77 -13.51
N ASN A 30 25.21 -15.71 -12.29
CA ASN A 30 25.70 -16.90 -11.59
C ASN A 30 25.66 -16.74 -10.07
N CYS A 31 24.77 -17.44 -9.38
CA CYS A 31 24.70 -17.41 -7.92
C CYS A 31 25.55 -18.48 -7.22
N GLU A 32 26.20 -19.39 -7.96
CA GLU A 32 27.07 -20.42 -7.39
C GLU A 32 28.37 -19.79 -6.87
N GLY A 33 28.78 -20.18 -5.65
CA GLY A 33 29.95 -19.60 -4.99
C GLY A 33 29.84 -18.11 -4.64
N CYS A 34 28.67 -17.47 -4.80
CA CYS A 34 28.51 -16.05 -4.53
C CYS A 34 28.66 -15.75 -3.03
N PRO A 35 29.60 -14.88 -2.60
CA PRO A 35 29.83 -14.57 -1.18
C PRO A 35 28.60 -13.99 -0.47
N MET A 36 27.70 -13.37 -1.24
CA MET A 36 26.48 -12.75 -0.74
C MET A 36 25.26 -13.68 -0.78
N ARG A 37 25.39 -14.93 -1.24
CA ARG A 37 24.24 -15.83 -1.48
C ARG A 37 23.33 -15.95 -0.26
N GLY A 38 23.90 -16.17 0.93
CA GLY A 38 23.15 -16.35 2.18
C GLY A 38 22.24 -15.16 2.55
N VAL A 39 22.68 -13.93 2.26
CA VAL A 39 21.89 -12.71 2.51
C VAL A 39 21.07 -12.23 1.30
N CYS A 40 21.33 -12.80 0.11
CA CYS A 40 20.80 -12.33 -1.16
C CYS A 40 19.45 -13.00 -1.53
N HIS A 41 19.39 -14.34 -1.51
CA HIS A 41 18.17 -15.13 -1.75
C HIS A 41 18.34 -16.59 -1.29
N LYS A 42 17.22 -17.31 -1.12
CA LYS A 42 17.20 -18.73 -0.69
C LYS A 42 16.86 -19.74 -1.79
N ALA A 43 16.64 -19.28 -3.02
CA ALA A 43 16.29 -20.16 -4.15
C ALA A 43 17.45 -21.11 -4.55
N ALA A 44 17.09 -22.28 -5.07
CA ALA A 44 18.05 -23.30 -5.50
C ALA A 44 18.94 -22.85 -6.67
N GLY A 45 18.36 -22.18 -7.66
CA GLY A 45 19.08 -21.63 -8.82
C GLY A 45 19.44 -20.16 -8.70
N ASN A 46 19.74 -19.52 -9.83
CA ASN A 46 20.05 -18.10 -9.88
C ASN A 46 18.88 -17.23 -9.42
N ARG A 47 19.18 -16.14 -8.71
CA ARG A 47 18.19 -15.16 -8.26
C ARG A 47 17.42 -14.57 -9.43
N ILE A 48 16.09 -14.65 -9.37
CA ILE A 48 15.18 -13.93 -10.26
C ILE A 48 14.49 -12.82 -9.45
N VAL A 49 14.41 -11.62 -10.03
CA VAL A 49 13.69 -10.48 -9.48
C VAL A 49 12.65 -10.02 -10.49
N GLU A 50 11.44 -9.85 -10.00
CA GLU A 50 10.30 -9.35 -10.75
C GLU A 50 10.09 -7.87 -10.45
N ILE A 51 9.95 -7.06 -11.50
CA ILE A 51 9.75 -5.62 -11.39
C ILE A 51 8.51 -5.21 -12.16
N ASN A 52 7.54 -4.66 -11.45
CA ASN A 52 6.43 -3.92 -12.05
C ASN A 52 6.80 -2.43 -12.14
N HIS A 53 7.21 -1.99 -13.32
CA HIS A 53 7.64 -0.60 -13.56
C HIS A 53 6.49 0.41 -13.38
N GLY A 54 5.28 0.04 -13.77
CA GLY A 54 4.09 0.89 -13.56
C GLY A 54 3.83 1.14 -12.08
N LEU A 55 3.85 0.08 -11.25
CA LEU A 55 3.70 0.19 -9.80
C LEU A 55 4.81 1.07 -9.19
N ARG A 56 6.06 0.92 -9.64
CA ARG A 56 7.16 1.78 -9.18
C ARG A 56 6.91 3.25 -9.50
N LYS A 57 6.45 3.55 -10.71
CA LYS A 57 6.08 4.92 -11.13
C LYS A 57 4.98 5.49 -10.24
N HIS A 58 3.92 4.73 -9.96
CA HIS A 58 2.84 5.19 -9.08
C HIS A 58 3.32 5.44 -7.64
N LYS A 59 4.13 4.53 -7.08
CA LYS A 59 4.71 4.71 -5.74
C LYS A 59 5.62 5.94 -5.68
N GLN A 60 6.41 6.17 -6.72
CA GLN A 60 7.29 7.33 -6.82
C GLN A 60 6.47 8.64 -6.88
N ALA A 61 5.46 8.71 -7.75
CA ALA A 61 4.58 9.87 -7.84
C ALA A 61 3.85 10.16 -6.51
N ALA A 62 3.39 9.12 -5.80
CA ALA A 62 2.81 9.29 -4.47
C ALA A 62 3.83 9.83 -3.45
N LYS A 63 5.06 9.29 -3.45
CA LYS A 63 6.14 9.75 -2.57
C LYS A 63 6.49 11.22 -2.84
N GLU A 64 6.60 11.60 -4.10
CA GLU A 64 6.87 12.98 -4.52
C GLU A 64 5.78 13.92 -4.02
N ARG A 65 4.50 13.60 -4.28
CA ARG A 65 3.35 14.40 -3.80
C ARG A 65 3.32 14.54 -2.29
N LEU A 66 3.65 13.50 -1.54
CA LEU A 66 3.68 13.55 -0.08
C LEU A 66 4.81 14.45 0.45
N ASN A 67 5.90 14.59 -0.29
CA ASN A 67 7.10 15.33 0.11
C ASN A 67 7.16 16.76 -0.44
N THR A 68 6.16 17.21 -1.20
CA THR A 68 5.99 18.64 -1.49
C THR A 68 5.63 19.42 -0.22
N GLU A 69 5.80 20.73 -0.23
CA GLU A 69 5.40 21.59 0.89
C GLU A 69 3.90 21.42 1.24
N GLN A 70 3.04 21.34 0.22
CA GLN A 70 1.62 21.07 0.38
C GLN A 70 1.37 19.70 1.02
N GLY A 71 2.07 18.65 0.56
CA GLY A 71 1.98 17.31 1.12
C GLY A 71 2.42 17.26 2.58
N ILE A 72 3.51 17.96 2.93
CA ILE A 72 3.98 18.09 4.32
C ILE A 72 2.95 18.84 5.17
N LYS A 73 2.39 19.95 4.66
CA LYS A 73 1.35 20.73 5.35
C LYS A 73 0.13 19.86 5.66
N TYR A 74 -0.37 19.09 4.70
CA TYR A 74 -1.49 18.18 4.93
C TYR A 74 -1.15 17.05 5.90
N ARG A 75 0.06 16.48 5.83
CA ARG A 75 0.52 15.47 6.80
C ARG A 75 0.57 15.99 8.23
N LYS A 76 1.04 17.23 8.43
CA LYS A 76 1.06 17.88 9.75
C LYS A 76 -0.34 18.21 10.27
N ARG A 77 -1.31 18.46 9.38
CA ARG A 77 -2.68 18.81 9.73
C ARG A 77 -3.55 17.58 10.07
N ARG A 78 -3.23 16.42 9.48
CA ARG A 78 -3.98 15.16 9.66
C ARG A 78 -4.22 14.76 11.13
N PRO A 79 -3.25 14.87 12.06
CA PRO A 79 -3.46 14.56 13.48
C PRO A 79 -4.48 15.47 14.19
N ALA A 80 -4.69 16.69 13.68
CA ALA A 80 -5.64 17.65 14.26
C ALA A 80 -7.02 17.57 13.60
N ASP A 81 -7.07 17.27 12.30
CA ASP A 81 -8.32 17.30 11.54
C ASP A 81 -9.01 15.92 11.48
N VAL A 82 -8.30 14.93 10.96
CA VAL A 82 -8.89 13.67 10.50
C VAL A 82 -8.76 12.57 11.55
N GLU A 83 -7.60 12.46 12.17
CA GLU A 83 -7.35 11.42 13.18
C GLU A 83 -8.22 11.54 14.43
N PRO A 84 -8.55 12.75 14.93
CA PRO A 84 -9.43 12.88 16.09
C PRO A 84 -10.85 12.40 15.81
N VAL A 85 -11.34 12.55 14.57
CA VAL A 85 -12.64 12.01 14.16
C VAL A 85 -12.63 10.48 14.30
N PHE A 86 -11.61 9.81 13.75
CA PHE A 86 -11.48 8.35 13.89
C PHE A 86 -11.25 7.91 15.33
N ALA A 87 -10.50 8.68 16.13
CA ALA A 87 -10.31 8.40 17.55
C ALA A 87 -11.63 8.47 18.32
N GLN A 88 -12.45 9.51 18.08
CA GLN A 88 -13.77 9.63 18.70
C GLN A 88 -14.70 8.47 18.30
N LEU A 89 -14.74 8.12 17.01
CA LEU A 89 -15.54 6.98 16.56
C LEU A 89 -15.11 5.66 17.23
N LYS A 90 -13.81 5.38 17.28
CA LYS A 90 -13.30 4.10 17.79
C LYS A 90 -13.30 4.01 19.30
N HIS A 91 -12.83 5.04 20.00
CA HIS A 91 -12.64 5.02 21.45
C HIS A 91 -13.89 5.54 22.18
N ASN A 92 -14.39 6.71 21.82
CA ASN A 92 -15.48 7.35 22.55
C ASN A 92 -16.85 6.76 22.18
N HIS A 93 -17.06 6.37 20.92
CA HIS A 93 -18.30 5.73 20.47
C HIS A 93 -18.22 4.19 20.47
N GLY A 94 -17.08 3.61 20.86
CA GLY A 94 -16.90 2.17 20.95
C GLY A 94 -16.95 1.41 19.62
N PHE A 95 -16.84 2.10 18.48
CA PHE A 95 -16.90 1.46 17.16
C PHE A 95 -15.61 0.71 16.85
N ARG A 96 -15.54 -0.56 17.24
CA ARG A 96 -14.36 -1.44 17.05
C ARG A 96 -14.50 -2.42 15.88
N ARG A 97 -15.73 -2.77 15.52
CA ARG A 97 -16.06 -3.74 14.47
C ARG A 97 -17.38 -3.36 13.82
N PHE A 98 -17.50 -3.65 12.53
CA PHE A 98 -18.78 -3.63 11.83
C PHE A 98 -19.68 -4.75 12.36
N LEU A 99 -20.98 -4.48 12.40
CA LEU A 99 -22.01 -5.44 12.83
C LEU A 99 -22.50 -6.28 11.64
N LEU A 100 -22.52 -5.70 10.45
CA LEU A 100 -22.95 -6.32 9.20
C LEU A 100 -21.74 -6.80 8.39
N LYS A 101 -22.00 -7.72 7.46
CA LYS A 101 -21.00 -8.29 6.56
C LYS A 101 -21.34 -7.92 5.11
N GLY A 102 -20.30 -7.64 4.32
CA GLY A 102 -20.40 -7.25 2.91
C GLY A 102 -20.33 -5.74 2.72
N LEU A 103 -19.64 -5.33 1.65
CA LEU A 103 -19.28 -3.92 1.38
C LEU A 103 -20.48 -2.98 1.46
N SER A 104 -21.56 -3.28 0.75
CA SER A 104 -22.78 -2.46 0.73
C SER A 104 -23.37 -2.24 2.13
N LYS A 105 -23.41 -3.27 2.98
CA LYS A 105 -23.96 -3.15 4.34
C LYS A 105 -23.01 -2.38 5.27
N THR A 106 -21.71 -2.63 5.15
CA THR A 106 -20.69 -1.89 5.92
C THR A 106 -20.62 -0.41 5.54
N GLU A 107 -20.91 -0.07 4.27
CA GLU A 107 -21.03 1.30 3.79
C GLU A 107 -22.19 2.03 4.47
N VAL A 108 -23.34 1.37 4.63
CA VAL A 108 -24.48 1.94 5.37
C VAL A 108 -24.12 2.19 6.82
N GLU A 109 -23.46 1.24 7.51
CA GLU A 109 -23.04 1.43 8.89
C GLU A 109 -22.10 2.63 9.09
N ILE A 110 -21.02 2.71 8.28
CA ILE A 110 -20.08 3.83 8.41
C ILE A 110 -20.73 5.16 8.01
N GLY A 111 -21.67 5.14 7.05
CA GLY A 111 -22.45 6.31 6.66
C GLY A 111 -23.30 6.83 7.81
N LEU A 112 -24.09 5.96 8.45
CA LEU A 112 -24.90 6.32 9.61
C LEU A 112 -24.05 6.85 10.77
N LEU A 113 -22.92 6.19 11.05
CA LEU A 113 -21.97 6.62 12.08
C LEU A 113 -21.39 8.02 11.78
N SER A 114 -21.10 8.30 10.51
CA SER A 114 -20.56 9.59 10.07
C SER A 114 -21.60 10.70 10.17
N ILE A 115 -22.85 10.43 9.78
CA ILE A 115 -23.97 11.38 9.93
C ILE A 115 -24.19 11.69 11.42
N ALA A 116 -24.23 10.68 12.27
CA ALA A 116 -24.40 10.86 13.71
C ALA A 116 -23.25 11.68 14.34
N HIS A 117 -22.01 11.42 13.93
CA HIS A 117 -20.85 12.22 14.35
C HIS A 117 -20.98 13.68 13.93
N ASN A 118 -21.36 13.95 12.67
CA ASN A 118 -21.53 15.29 12.15
C ASN A 118 -22.66 16.05 12.86
N LEU A 119 -23.80 15.41 13.13
CA LEU A 119 -24.90 16.01 13.87
C LEU A 119 -24.49 16.38 15.31
N ARG A 120 -23.71 15.52 15.99
CA ARG A 120 -23.17 15.84 17.32
C ARG A 120 -22.24 17.05 17.30
N LYS A 121 -21.42 17.18 16.26
CA LYS A 121 -20.55 18.35 16.07
C LYS A 121 -21.32 19.62 15.72
N TRP A 122 -22.42 19.53 14.99
CA TRP A 122 -23.22 20.70 14.62
C TRP A 122 -24.01 21.26 15.82
N LYS A 123 -24.50 20.39 16.70
CA LYS A 123 -25.20 20.84 17.92
C LYS A 123 -24.26 21.50 18.95
N ALA A 124 -22.97 21.17 18.93
CA ALA A 124 -21.96 21.66 19.88
C ALA A 124 -21.39 23.02 19.45
#